data_AF-A0A6A3JEA7-F1
#
_entry.id   AF-A0A6A3JEA7-F1
#
_cell.length_a   1.000
_cell.length_b   1.000
_cell.length_c   1.000
_cell.angle_alpha   90.00
_cell.angle_beta   90.00
_cell.angle_gamma   90.00
#
_symmetry.space_group_name_H-M   'P 1'
#
loop_
_entity.id
_entity.type
_entity.pdbx_description
1 polymer ?
#
loop_
_entity_poly.entity_id
_entity_poly.type
_entity_poly.pdbx_seq_one_letter_code
_entity_poly.pdbx_strand_id
1 'polypeptide(L)'
;MRNKGTYFEQYGRDIEKLDELGLKLKLLPPAWNRRVIPLLDTYAELHGEGEVPLDFVILSEAPWEKKMWGVRLGLIVARNPQFTRK
;
A
#
# COMPACT_ATOMS: atom_id res chain seq x y z
N MET A 1 -20.41 -15.91 2.06
CA MET A 1 -20.09 -14.49 2.35
C MET A 1 -18.68 -14.18 1.87
N ARG A 2 -18.52 -13.32 0.86
CA ARG A 2 -17.21 -13.04 0.22
C ARG A 2 -16.52 -11.91 1.01
N ASN A 3 -15.61 -12.27 1.90
CA ASN A 3 -14.89 -11.34 2.78
C ASN A 3 -13.86 -10.53 1.96
N LYS A 4 -14.33 -9.50 1.24
CA LYS A 4 -13.51 -8.68 0.32
C LYS A 4 -12.70 -7.57 1.01
N GLY A 5 -12.74 -7.50 2.35
CA GLY A 5 -12.07 -6.46 3.13
C GLY A 5 -10.60 -6.74 3.42
N THR A 6 -10.23 -8.01 3.63
CA THR A 6 -8.96 -8.40 4.26
C THR A 6 -7.78 -8.54 3.30
N TYR A 7 -8.02 -8.65 1.98
CA TYR A 7 -6.96 -8.94 1.02
C TYR A 7 -5.86 -7.87 0.99
N PHE A 8 -6.22 -6.58 0.99
CA PHE A 8 -5.23 -5.50 0.90
C PHE A 8 -4.40 -5.35 2.18
N GLU A 9 -5.04 -5.53 3.33
CA GLU A 9 -4.41 -5.43 4.65
C GLU A 9 -3.40 -6.55 4.88
N GLN A 10 -3.77 -7.77 4.49
CA GLN A 10 -2.90 -8.94 4.51
C GLN A 10 -1.78 -8.80 3.48
N TYR A 11 -2.13 -8.38 2.25
CA TYR A 11 -1.17 -8.15 1.17
C TYR A 11 -0.09 -7.15 1.58
N GLY A 12 -0.46 -6.00 2.14
CA GLY A 12 0.48 -4.96 2.54
C GLY A 12 1.38 -5.32 3.73
N ARG A 13 0.93 -6.23 4.60
CA ARG A 13 1.73 -6.74 5.73
C ARG A 13 2.65 -7.87 5.32
N ASP A 14 2.15 -8.81 4.53
CA ASP A 14 2.89 -10.00 4.09
C ASP A 14 3.62 -9.77 2.74
N ILE A 15 3.70 -8.53 2.26
CA ILE A 15 4.29 -8.21 0.95
C ILE A 15 5.75 -8.64 0.82
N GLU A 16 6.51 -8.62 1.92
CA GLU A 16 7.89 -9.12 1.96
C GLU A 16 7.95 -10.64 1.83
N LYS A 17 7.09 -11.38 2.53
CA LYS A 17 7.00 -12.84 2.38
C LYS A 17 6.55 -13.21 0.97
N LEU A 18 5.65 -12.42 0.38
CA LEU A 18 5.26 -12.60 -1.02
C LEU A 18 6.42 -12.29 -1.99
N ASP A 19 7.40 -11.47 -1.58
CA ASP A 19 8.63 -11.22 -2.33
C ASP A 19 9.61 -12.37 -2.22
N GLU A 20 9.82 -12.85 -1.00
CA GLU A 20 10.62 -14.05 -0.74
C GLU A 20 10.08 -15.29 -1.48
N LEU A 21 8.75 -15.41 -1.59
CA LEU A 21 8.09 -16.49 -2.32
C LEU A 21 8.02 -16.27 -3.85
N GLY A 22 8.53 -15.16 -4.38
CA GLY A 22 8.49 -14.84 -5.81
C GLY A 22 7.08 -14.57 -6.36
N LEU A 23 6.09 -14.36 -5.50
CA LEU A 23 4.70 -14.12 -5.87
C LEU A 23 4.50 -12.65 -6.24
N LYS A 24 4.46 -12.39 -7.55
CA LYS A 24 4.14 -11.07 -8.14
C LYS A 24 2.63 -10.84 -8.20
N LEU A 25 2.01 -10.74 -7.04
CA LEU A 25 0.60 -10.35 -6.93
C LEU A 25 0.45 -8.86 -7.30
N LYS A 26 -0.18 -8.60 -8.45
CA LYS A 26 -0.48 -7.24 -8.93
C LYS A 26 -1.82 -6.77 -8.38
N LEU A 27 -1.89 -5.51 -7.94
CA LEU A 27 -3.15 -4.89 -7.59
C LEU A 27 -3.95 -4.58 -8.86
N LEU A 28 -5.27 -4.79 -8.80
CA LEU A 28 -6.18 -4.36 -9.86
C LEU A 28 -6.38 -2.84 -9.78
N PRO A 29 -6.57 -2.13 -10.92
CA PRO A 29 -6.79 -0.68 -10.93
C PRO A 29 -7.87 -0.17 -9.96
N PRO A 30 -9.07 -0.78 -9.84
CA PRO A 30 -10.06 -0.32 -8.87
C PRO A 30 -9.65 -0.55 -7.41
N ALA A 31 -8.82 -1.56 -7.12
CA ALA A 31 -8.28 -1.77 -5.78
C ALA A 31 -7.20 -0.75 -5.45
N TRP A 32 -6.33 -0.44 -6.42
CA TRP A 32 -5.34 0.63 -6.31
C TRP A 32 -6.01 1.98 -6.02
N ASN A 33 -6.98 2.39 -6.85
CA ASN A 33 -7.65 3.69 -6.68
C ASN A 33 -8.43 3.82 -5.38
N ARG A 34 -9.00 2.73 -4.86
CA ARG A 34 -9.78 2.78 -3.61
C ARG A 34 -8.95 2.66 -2.34
N ARG A 35 -7.74 2.10 -2.43
CA ARG A 35 -6.94 1.74 -1.24
C ARG A 35 -5.61 2.45 -1.21
N VAL A 36 -4.91 2.54 -2.33
CA VAL A 36 -3.55 3.10 -2.40
C VAL A 36 -3.58 4.60 -2.66
N ILE A 37 -4.42 5.09 -3.59
CA ILE A 37 -4.52 6.54 -3.88
C ILE A 37 -4.79 7.36 -2.60
N PRO A 38 -5.80 7.05 -1.75
CA PRO A 38 -6.02 7.84 -0.54
C PRO A 38 -4.84 7.80 0.43
N LEU A 39 -4.09 6.69 0.45
CA LEU A 39 -2.90 6.59 1.29
C LEU A 39 -1.74 7.44 0.76
N LEU A 40 -1.60 7.52 -0.56
CA LEU A 40 -0.62 8.39 -1.20
C LEU A 40 -0.98 9.87 -0.98
N ASP A 41 -2.27 10.22 -1.06
CA ASP A 41 -2.75 11.57 -0.78
C ASP A 41 -2.42 11.97 0.67
N THR A 42 -2.75 11.11 1.64
CA THR A 42 -2.40 11.35 3.06
C THR A 42 -0.88 11.42 3.27
N TYR A 43 -0.11 10.59 2.57
CA TYR A 43 1.36 10.68 2.64
C TYR A 43 1.86 12.03 2.11
N ALA A 44 1.32 12.47 0.97
CA ALA A 44 1.70 13.73 0.35
C ALA A 44 1.29 14.95 1.19
N GLU A 45 0.18 14.88 1.91
CA GLU A 45 -0.22 15.93 2.87
C GLU A 45 0.74 16.01 4.06
N LEU A 46 1.26 14.88 4.55
CA LEU A 46 2.14 14.83 5.71
C LEU A 46 3.61 15.12 5.39
N HIS A 47 4.11 14.58 4.27
CA HIS A 47 5.52 14.59 3.89
C HIS A 47 5.81 15.45 2.64
N GLY A 48 4.78 15.94 1.96
CA GLY A 48 4.89 16.65 0.68
C GLY A 48 4.74 15.73 -0.54
N GLU A 49 4.47 16.33 -1.71
CA GLU A 49 4.49 15.58 -2.98
C GLU A 49 5.90 15.05 -3.26
N GLY A 50 6.08 13.74 -3.14
CA GLY A 50 7.35 13.07 -3.37
C GLY A 50 7.21 11.56 -3.52
N GLU A 51 8.28 10.90 -3.93
CA GLU A 51 8.31 9.43 -3.94
C GLU A 51 8.21 8.87 -2.51
N VAL A 52 7.36 7.86 -2.35
CA VAL A 52 7.23 7.14 -1.08
C VAL A 52 8.46 6.23 -0.92
N PRO A 53 9.24 6.36 0.17
CA PRO A 53 10.37 5.48 0.44
C PRO A 53 9.94 4.01 0.46
N LEU A 54 10.77 3.11 -0.07
CA LEU A 54 10.46 1.68 -0.16
C LEU A 54 10.10 1.06 1.20
N ASP A 55 10.83 1.45 2.24
CA ASP A 55 10.66 0.98 3.62
C ASP A 55 9.58 1.76 4.39
N PHE A 56 8.81 2.63 3.73
CA PHE A 56 7.76 3.38 4.40
C PHE A 56 6.64 2.46 4.88
N VAL A 57 6.45 2.46 6.20
CA VAL A 57 5.41 1.73 6.91
C VAL A 57 4.42 2.73 7.48
N ILE A 58 3.13 2.51 7.27
CA ILE A 58 2.07 3.32 7.89
C ILE A 58 2.12 3.13 9.40
N LEU A 59 2.44 4.22 10.11
CA LEU A 59 2.47 4.27 11.56
C LEU A 59 1.06 4.14 12.16
N SER A 60 1.00 3.65 13.40
CA SER A 60 -0.25 3.48 14.14
C SER A 60 -0.81 4.78 14.73
N GLU A 61 -0.80 5.85 13.95
CA GLU A 61 -1.18 7.19 14.36
C GLU A 61 -2.16 7.84 13.38
N ALA A 62 -2.92 8.83 13.86
CA ALA A 62 -3.72 9.69 12.98
C ALA A 62 -2.76 10.49 12.07
N PRO A 63 -3.10 10.73 10.79
CA PRO A 63 -4.41 10.60 10.14
C PRO A 63 -4.75 9.20 9.57
N TRP A 64 -3.89 8.20 9.76
CA TRP A 64 -4.07 6.89 9.14
C TRP A 64 -5.17 6.05 9.81
N GLU A 65 -6.02 5.43 9.00
CA GLU A 65 -7.01 4.49 9.50
C GLU A 65 -6.35 3.27 10.16
N LYS A 66 -6.90 2.80 11.30
CA LYS A 66 -6.36 1.65 12.06
C LYS A 66 -6.11 0.40 11.24
N LYS A 67 -6.93 0.18 10.22
CA LYS A 67 -6.84 -0.97 9.30
C LYS A 67 -5.61 -0.93 8.40
N MET A 68 -5.02 0.25 8.22
CA MET A 68 -3.85 0.50 7.36
C MET A 68 -2.55 0.51 8.16
N TRP A 69 -2.62 0.43 9.49
CA TRP A 69 -1.45 0.40 10.34
C TRP A 69 -0.58 -0.83 10.07
N GLY A 70 0.73 -0.61 9.95
CA GLY A 70 1.71 -1.66 9.64
C GLY A 70 1.73 -2.08 8.17
N VAL A 71 0.98 -1.42 7.29
CA VAL A 71 1.06 -1.64 5.85
C VAL A 71 2.31 -0.96 5.29
N ARG A 72 3.12 -1.71 4.54
CA ARG A 72 4.32 -1.21 3.85
C ARG A 72 3.94 -0.54 2.53
N LEU A 73 3.49 0.71 2.60
CA LEU A 73 3.02 1.46 1.43
C LEU A 73 4.13 1.62 0.38
N GLY A 74 5.37 1.85 0.79
CA GLY A 74 6.52 1.95 -0.12
C GLY A 74 6.71 0.71 -0.99
N LEU A 75 6.66 -0.48 -0.38
CA LEU A 75 6.78 -1.74 -1.10
C LEU A 75 5.59 -2.00 -2.04
N ILE A 76 4.39 -1.59 -1.65
CA ILE A 76 3.20 -1.68 -2.51
C ILE A 76 3.38 -0.83 -3.77
N VAL A 77 3.88 0.40 -3.60
CA VAL A 77 4.16 1.35 -4.68
C VAL A 77 5.22 0.79 -5.62
N ALA A 78 6.35 0.32 -5.07
CA ALA A 78 7.44 -0.26 -5.85
C ALA A 78 7.03 -1.53 -6.63
N ARG A 79 6.15 -2.37 -6.07
CA ARG A 79 5.64 -3.58 -6.74
C ARG A 79 4.58 -3.33 -7.79
N ASN A 80 4.03 -2.12 -7.87
CA ASN A 80 3.03 -1.76 -8.86
C ASN A 80 3.50 -0.58 -9.74
N PRO A 81 4.63 -0.75 -10.47
CA PRO A 81 5.20 0.32 -11.29
C PRO A 81 4.24 0.83 -12.38
N GLN A 82 3.27 0.00 -12.78
CA GLN A 82 2.25 0.37 -13.76
C GLN A 82 1.32 1.50 -13.29
N PHE A 83 1.25 1.78 -11.98
CA PHE A 83 0.44 2.87 -11.42
C PHE A 83 1.27 4.06 -10.94
N THR A 84 2.60 3.91 -10.86
CA THR A 84 3.50 4.94 -10.32
C THR A 84 4.29 5.64 -11.42
N ARG A 85 4.38 5.05 -12.62
CA ARG A 85 4.99 5.69 -13.77
C ARG A 85 4.08 6.81 -14.30
N LYS A 86 4.40 8.05 -13.94
CA LYS A 86 3.94 9.26 -14.64
C LYS A 86 4.63 9.39 -16.00
#